data_AF-A0A534AIM2-F1
#
_entry.id   AF-A0A534AIM2-F1
#
_cell.length_a   1.000
_cell.length_b   1.000
_cell.length_c   1.000
_cell.angle_alpha   90.00
_cell.angle_beta   90.00
_cell.angle_gamma   90.00
#
_symmetry.space_group_name_H-M   'P 1'
#
loop_
_entity.id
_entity.type
_entity.pdbx_description
1 polymer ?
#
loop_
_entity_poly.entity_id
_entity_poly.type
_entity_poly.pdbx_seq_one_letter_code
_entity_poly.pdbx_strand_id
1 'polypeptide(L)'
;MTALAVSNVVLWILVLLLSVVVLALVRQLGVLHERIAPAGALMLNRGPPVGEPAPVLEVADLEGHAHRVGAARADGRSTLLLFVSPACPVCKSLLPALKSSGKDERAWMDVILASDGDTLEQRQFV
;
A
#
# COMPACT_ATOMS: atom_id res chain seq x y z
N MET A 1 -23.57 23.94 -54.40
CA MET A 1 -23.79 24.45 -53.03
C MET A 1 -24.31 23.39 -52.05
N THR A 2 -24.93 22.29 -52.51
CA THR A 2 -25.46 21.22 -51.64
C THR A 2 -24.39 20.25 -51.10
N ALA A 3 -23.39 19.87 -51.91
CA ALA A 3 -22.35 18.93 -51.50
C ALA A 3 -21.48 19.42 -50.33
N LEU A 4 -21.12 20.71 -50.33
CA LEU A 4 -20.38 21.36 -49.23
C LEU A 4 -21.20 21.38 -47.93
N ALA A 5 -22.50 21.66 -48.01
CA ALA A 5 -23.39 21.67 -46.85
C ALA A 5 -23.54 20.26 -46.26
N VAL A 6 -23.71 19.23 -47.10
CA VAL A 6 -23.78 17.83 -46.67
C VAL A 6 -22.49 17.39 -45.99
N SER A 7 -21.32 17.69 -46.59
CA SER A 7 -20.03 17.35 -46.00
C SER A 7 -19.82 18.04 -44.65
N ASN A 8 -20.25 19.29 -44.49
CA ASN A 8 -20.13 20.02 -43.24
C ASN A 8 -21.02 19.42 -42.15
N VAL A 9 -22.27 19.07 -42.47
CA VAL A 9 -23.18 18.42 -41.50
C VAL A 9 -22.62 17.07 -41.05
N VAL A 10 -22.12 16.25 -41.98
CA VAL A 10 -21.49 14.96 -41.65
C VAL A 10 -20.26 15.15 -40.75
N LEU A 11 -19.43 16.16 -41.05
CA LEU A 11 -18.25 16.48 -40.25
C LEU A 11 -18.63 16.88 -38.82
N TRP A 12 -19.66 17.72 -38.65
CA TRP A 12 -20.16 18.08 -37.32
C TRP A 12 -20.68 16.87 -36.54
N ILE A 13 -21.41 15.96 -37.18
CA ILE A 13 -21.86 14.71 -36.55
C ILE A 13 -20.66 13.87 -36.09
N LEU A 14 -19.65 13.72 -36.94
CA LEU A 14 -18.44 12.95 -36.62
C LEU A 14 -17.66 13.58 -35.48
N VAL A 15 -17.52 14.91 -35.46
CA VAL A 15 -16.83 15.66 -34.40
C VAL A 15 -17.56 15.50 -33.06
N LEU A 16 -18.90 15.62 -33.06
CA LEU A 16 -19.70 15.42 -31.85
C LEU A 16 -19.57 13.99 -31.33
N LEU A 17 -19.63 13.00 -32.22
CA LEU A 17 -19.42 11.60 -31.87
C LEU A 17 -18.04 11.36 -31.27
N LEU A 18 -16.97 11.87 -31.91
CA LEU A 18 -15.60 11.77 -31.42
C LEU A 18 -15.45 12.40 -30.04
N SER A 19 -16.07 13.56 -29.83
CA SER A 19 -16.04 14.28 -28.55
C SER A 19 -16.68 13.45 -27.44
N VAL A 20 -17.82 12.81 -27.71
CA VAL A 20 -18.48 11.91 -26.76
C VAL A 20 -17.62 10.68 -26.45
N VAL A 21 -16.99 10.07 -27.46
CA VAL A 21 -16.09 8.92 -27.26
C VAL A 21 -14.89 9.30 -26.40
N VAL A 22 -14.26 10.44 -26.68
CA VAL A 22 -13.13 10.94 -25.90
C VAL A 22 -13.54 11.20 -24.45
N LEU A 23 -14.70 11.85 -24.22
CA LEU A 23 -15.22 12.06 -22.86
C LEU A 23 -15.50 10.75 -22.12
N ALA A 24 -16.05 9.75 -22.81
CA ALA A 24 -16.26 8.42 -22.23
C ALA A 24 -14.93 7.74 -21.85
N LEU A 25 -13.91 7.84 -22.71
CA LEU A 25 -12.59 7.27 -22.48
C LEU A 25 -11.87 7.95 -21.31
N VAL A 26 -11.93 9.29 -21.23
CA VAL A 26 -11.40 10.06 -20.09
C VAL A 26 -12.08 9.66 -18.80
N ARG A 27 -13.41 9.44 -18.81
CA ARG A 27 -14.14 8.97 -17.63
C ARG A 27 -13.71 7.57 -17.19
N GLN A 28 -13.48 6.65 -18.13
CA GLN A 28 -12.94 5.32 -17.83
C GLN A 28 -11.54 5.39 -17.24
N LEU A 29 -10.66 6.23 -17.81
CA LEU A 29 -9.32 6.45 -17.32
C LEU A 29 -9.30 7.11 -15.94
N GLY A 30 -10.23 8.03 -15.66
CA GLY A 30 -10.37 8.68 -14.35
C GLY A 30 -10.72 7.68 -13.24
N VAL A 31 -11.72 6.82 -13.47
CA VAL A 31 -12.12 5.77 -12.50
C VAL A 31 -11.00 4.77 -12.26
N LEU A 32 -10.21 4.45 -13.30
CA LEU A 32 -9.07 3.55 -13.18
C LEU A 32 -7.90 4.20 -12.41
N HIS A 33 -7.59 5.47 -12.69
CA HIS A 33 -6.54 6.21 -11.96
C HIS A 33 -6.88 6.38 -10.48
N GLU A 34 -8.15 6.60 -10.14
CA GLU A 34 -8.59 6.74 -8.75
C GLU A 34 -8.35 5.45 -7.93
N ARG A 35 -8.33 4.28 -8.58
CA ARG A 35 -8.01 3.00 -7.91
C ARG A 35 -6.52 2.62 -7.95
N ILE A 36 -5.74 3.14 -8.88
CA ILE A 36 -4.32 2.79 -9.07
C ILE A 36 -3.36 3.83 -8.44
N ALA A 37 -3.78 5.10 -8.35
CA ALA A 37 -3.00 6.18 -7.73
C ALA A 37 -2.67 6.02 -6.22
N PRO A 38 -3.34 5.19 -5.38
CA PRO A 38 -2.86 5.03 -4.01
C PRO A 38 -1.55 4.23 -3.93
N ALA A 39 -1.04 3.67 -5.05
CA ALA A 39 0.27 3.03 -5.12
C ALA A 39 1.42 3.99 -5.49
N GLY A 40 1.16 5.28 -5.73
CA GLY A 40 2.19 6.27 -6.08
C GLY A 40 3.11 6.70 -4.93
N ALA A 41 2.76 6.37 -3.68
CA ALA A 41 3.58 6.66 -2.50
C ALA A 41 4.54 5.50 -2.12
N LEU A 42 4.60 4.43 -2.92
CA LEU A 42 5.32 3.19 -2.60
C LEU A 42 6.84 3.21 -2.91
N MET A 43 7.46 4.39 -2.94
CA MET A 43 8.92 4.51 -2.81
C MET A 43 9.20 5.03 -1.40
N LEU A 44 8.90 4.18 -0.41
CA LEU A 44 9.32 4.42 0.96
C LEU A 44 10.86 4.49 0.95
N ASN A 45 11.40 5.49 1.64
CA ASN A 45 12.83 5.63 1.93
C ASN A 45 13.49 4.25 2.07
N ARG A 46 14.55 3.99 1.27
CA ARG A 46 15.30 2.73 1.35
C ARG A 46 15.62 2.47 2.82
N GLY A 47 15.12 1.36 3.34
CA GLY A 47 15.59 0.81 4.61
C GLY A 47 17.08 0.47 4.52
N PRO A 48 17.66 -0.08 5.60
CA PRO A 48 19.05 -0.55 5.58
C PRO A 48 19.27 -1.46 4.35
N PRO A 49 20.39 -1.30 3.63
CA PRO A 49 20.65 -2.13 2.46
C PRO A 49 20.79 -3.59 2.88
N VAL A 50 20.42 -4.49 1.96
CA VAL A 50 20.46 -5.93 2.22
C VAL A 50 21.88 -6.35 2.58
N GLY A 51 22.04 -7.02 3.73
CA GLY A 51 23.33 -7.50 4.24
C GLY A 51 23.99 -6.57 5.26
N GLU A 52 23.51 -5.33 5.42
CA GLU A 52 23.97 -4.48 6.52
C GLU A 52 23.21 -4.80 7.82
N PRO A 53 23.88 -4.69 8.98
CA PRO A 53 23.21 -4.86 10.26
C PRO A 53 22.13 -3.80 10.44
N ALA A 54 20.94 -4.23 10.84
CA ALA A 54 19.88 -3.31 11.24
C ALA A 54 20.30 -2.52 12.49
N PRO A 55 19.91 -1.24 12.63
CA PRO A 55 20.18 -0.47 13.83
C PRO A 55 19.51 -1.13 15.04
N VAL A 56 20.25 -1.20 16.15
CA VAL A 56 19.73 -1.76 17.39
C VAL A 56 18.86 -0.72 18.08
N LEU A 57 17.60 -1.06 18.32
CA LEU A 57 16.63 -0.18 18.98
C LEU A 57 15.95 -0.92 20.12
N GLU A 58 15.90 -0.28 21.29
CA GLU A 58 15.12 -0.74 22.45
C GLU A 58 13.77 -0.01 22.43
N VAL A 59 12.69 -0.75 22.19
CA VAL A 59 11.33 -0.19 22.11
C VAL A 59 10.38 -1.00 22.97
N ALA A 60 9.40 -0.33 23.57
CA ALA A 60 8.31 -1.01 24.27
C ALA A 60 7.15 -1.29 23.30
N ASP A 61 6.50 -2.44 23.44
CA ASP A 61 5.25 -2.72 22.74
C ASP A 61 4.04 -2.01 23.41
N LEU A 62 2.84 -2.26 22.87
CA LEU A 62 1.58 -1.70 23.36
C LEU A 62 1.17 -2.17 24.76
N GLU A 63 1.81 -3.24 25.24
CA GLU A 63 1.62 -3.84 26.57
C GLU A 63 2.74 -3.45 27.54
N GLY A 64 3.76 -2.73 27.07
CA GLY A 64 4.90 -2.27 27.86
C GLY A 64 6.06 -3.26 27.94
N HIS A 65 6.05 -4.36 27.17
CA HIS A 65 7.20 -5.26 27.11
C HIS A 65 8.31 -4.65 26.26
N ALA A 66 9.55 -4.71 26.77
CA ALA A 66 10.72 -4.24 26.05
C ALA A 66 11.14 -5.24 24.96
N HIS A 67 11.34 -4.74 23.75
CA HIS A 67 11.82 -5.46 22.58
C HIS A 67 13.09 -4.80 22.06
N ARG A 68 14.11 -5.61 21.80
CA ARG A 68 15.38 -5.17 21.20
C ARG A 68 15.44 -5.55 19.73
N VAL A 69 15.02 -4.64 18.87
CA VAL A 69 14.98 -4.84 17.42
C VAL A 69 16.38 -4.64 16.82
N GLY A 70 16.75 -5.43 15.82
CA GLY A 70 18.05 -5.34 15.13
C GLY A 70 19.23 -6.02 15.84
N ALA A 71 19.05 -6.46 17.08
CA ALA A 71 20.07 -7.23 17.80
C ALA A 71 20.00 -8.73 17.51
N ALA A 72 21.13 -9.41 17.69
CA ALA A 72 21.17 -10.88 17.67
C ALA A 72 20.23 -11.45 18.75
N ARG A 73 19.37 -12.38 18.32
CA ARG A 73 18.40 -13.06 19.18
C ARG A 73 19.02 -14.33 19.72
N ALA A 74 18.87 -14.56 21.03
CA ALA A 74 19.46 -15.73 21.70
C ALA A 74 18.84 -17.06 21.25
N ASP A 75 17.62 -17.03 20.70
CA ASP A 75 16.90 -18.20 20.18
C ASP A 75 17.20 -18.49 18.69
N GLY A 76 18.04 -17.70 18.04
CA GLY A 76 18.44 -17.87 16.64
C GLY A 76 17.33 -17.60 15.61
N ARG A 77 16.16 -17.08 16.03
CA ARG A 77 15.04 -16.80 15.12
C ARG A 77 15.25 -15.50 14.37
N SER A 78 14.73 -15.46 13.14
CA SER A 78 14.65 -14.24 12.33
C SER A 78 13.51 -13.35 12.81
N THR A 79 13.66 -12.04 12.67
CA THR A 79 12.62 -11.07 13.02
C THR A 79 12.13 -10.36 11.76
N LEU A 80 10.84 -10.51 11.46
CA LEU A 80 10.16 -9.74 10.43
C LEU A 80 9.50 -8.51 11.06
N LEU A 81 10.09 -7.34 10.84
CA LEU A 81 9.53 -6.06 11.26
C LEU A 81 8.65 -5.49 10.15
N LEU A 82 7.36 -5.34 10.40
CA LEU A 82 6.43 -4.72 9.47
C LEU A 82 5.89 -3.41 10.02
N PHE A 83 6.09 -2.33 9.26
CA PHE A 83 5.50 -1.03 9.55
C PHE A 83 4.05 -0.99 9.05
N VAL A 84 3.13 -0.74 9.97
CA VAL A 84 1.68 -0.69 9.71
C VAL A 84 1.09 0.59 10.29
N SER A 85 -0.06 1.01 9.75
CA SER A 85 -0.82 2.13 10.27
C SER A 85 -2.32 1.77 10.28
N PRO A 86 -3.10 2.13 11.33
CA PRO A 86 -4.55 1.89 11.38
C PRO A 86 -5.31 2.54 10.22
N ALA A 87 -4.80 3.67 9.73
CA ALA A 87 -5.37 4.41 8.61
C ALA A 87 -5.02 3.82 7.22
N CYS A 88 -4.20 2.77 7.15
CA CYS A 88 -3.77 2.16 5.89
C CYS A 88 -4.67 0.98 5.46
N PRO A 89 -5.47 1.11 4.38
CA PRO A 89 -6.36 0.04 3.93
C PRO A 89 -5.63 -1.23 3.46
N VAL A 90 -4.41 -1.05 2.94
CA VAL A 90 -3.56 -2.17 2.47
C VAL A 90 -3.05 -2.98 3.66
N CYS A 91 -2.55 -2.32 4.71
CA CYS A 91 -2.13 -2.99 5.94
C CYS A 91 -3.26 -3.81 6.55
N LYS A 92 -4.49 -3.26 6.60
CA LYS A 92 -5.69 -3.96 7.10
C LYS A 92 -5.99 -5.25 6.32
N SER A 93 -5.79 -5.21 5.01
CA SER A 93 -6.02 -6.35 4.12
C SER A 93 -4.94 -7.43 4.24
N LEU A 94 -3.70 -7.05 4.58
CA LEU A 94 -2.56 -7.96 4.72
C LEU A 94 -2.45 -8.61 6.11
N LEU A 95 -2.96 -7.97 7.16
CA LEU A 95 -2.88 -8.47 8.54
C LEU A 95 -3.31 -9.93 8.72
N PRO A 96 -4.44 -10.41 8.14
CA PRO A 96 -4.84 -11.81 8.30
C PRO A 96 -3.82 -12.81 7.74
N ALA A 97 -3.24 -12.50 6.57
CA ALA A 97 -2.24 -13.36 5.93
C ALA A 97 -0.93 -13.39 6.73
N LEU A 98 -0.51 -12.25 7.27
CA LEU A 98 0.67 -12.15 8.14
C LEU A 98 0.49 -12.92 9.45
N LYS A 99 -0.71 -12.85 10.06
CA LYS A 99 -1.03 -13.64 11.26
C LYS A 99 -1.02 -15.14 10.99
N SER A 100 -1.45 -15.58 9.81
CA SER A 100 -1.35 -16.99 9.41
C SER A 100 0.12 -17.40 9.26
N SER A 101 0.88 -16.65 8.46
CA SER A 101 2.29 -16.95 8.18
C SER A 101 3.13 -16.93 9.45
N GLY A 102 2.93 -15.94 10.33
CA GLY A 102 3.62 -15.88 11.63
C GLY A 102 3.29 -17.02 12.59
N LYS A 103 2.14 -17.70 12.43
CA LYS A 103 1.83 -18.92 13.20
C LYS A 103 2.52 -20.14 12.60
N ASP A 104 2.46 -20.29 11.29
CA ASP A 104 3.03 -21.43 10.57
C ASP A 104 4.57 -21.43 10.62
N GLU A 105 5.18 -20.24 10.63
CA GLU A 105 6.63 -20.04 10.59
C GLU A 105 7.25 -19.69 11.95
N ARG A 106 6.48 -19.79 13.03
CA ARG A 106 6.90 -19.39 14.39
C ARG A 106 8.16 -20.09 14.89
N ALA A 107 8.47 -21.26 14.33
CA ALA A 107 9.64 -22.06 14.64
C ALA A 107 10.96 -21.35 14.31
N TRP A 108 10.99 -20.54 13.25
CA TRP A 108 12.22 -19.92 12.74
C TRP A 108 12.11 -18.39 12.58
N MET A 109 10.90 -17.84 12.58
CA MET A 109 10.64 -16.40 12.42
C MET A 109 9.67 -15.88 13.48
N ASP A 110 9.87 -14.63 13.88
CA ASP A 110 8.96 -13.87 14.74
C ASP A 110 8.53 -12.59 14.02
N VAL A 111 7.25 -12.23 14.15
CA VAL A 111 6.67 -11.08 13.44
C VAL A 111 6.41 -9.95 14.44
N ILE A 112 6.99 -8.78 14.19
CA ILE A 112 6.79 -7.57 14.99
C ILE A 112 6.10 -6.53 14.12
N LEU A 113 4.96 -6.01 14.60
CA LEU A 113 4.23 -4.93 13.94
C LEU A 113 4.63 -3.60 14.58
N ALA A 114 5.26 -2.72 13.80
CA ALA A 114 5.62 -1.37 14.22
C ALA A 114 4.58 -0.36 13.70
N SER A 115 4.19 0.60 14.52
CA SER A 115 3.26 1.68 14.15
C SER A 115 3.63 2.95 14.89
N ASP A 116 3.40 4.10 14.26
CA ASP A 116 3.53 5.44 14.83
C ASP A 116 2.18 6.05 15.25
N GLY A 117 1.10 5.26 15.19
CA GLY A 117 -0.26 5.69 15.51
C GLY A 117 -0.61 5.76 17.01
N ASP A 118 -1.80 6.29 17.31
CA ASP A 118 -2.33 6.34 18.67
C ASP A 118 -2.50 4.92 19.26
N THR A 119 -2.18 4.76 20.55
CA THR A 119 -2.21 3.46 21.23
C THR A 119 -3.60 2.84 21.26
N LEU A 120 -4.65 3.65 21.40
CA LEU A 120 -6.04 3.16 21.40
C LEU A 120 -6.46 2.69 20.01
N GLU A 121 -6.14 3.46 18.97
CA GLU A 121 -6.42 3.08 17.58
C GLU A 121 -5.65 1.80 17.19
N GLN A 122 -4.40 1.69 17.61
CA GLN A 122 -3.58 0.52 17.32
C GLN A 122 -4.10 -0.76 18.01
N ARG A 123 -4.62 -0.66 19.23
CA ARG A 123 -5.24 -1.79 19.94
C ARG A 123 -6.52 -2.29 19.28
N GLN A 124 -7.26 -1.43 18.58
CA GLN A 124 -8.44 -1.82 17.82
C GLN A 124 -8.08 -2.44 16.45
N PHE A 125 -6.89 -2.12 15.94
CA PHE A 125 -6.42 -2.54 14.63
C PHE A 125 -5.80 -3.95 14.62
N VAL A 126 -5.07 -4.31 15.68
CA VAL A 126 -4.35 -5.59 15.81
C VAL A 126 -5.24 -6.69 16.37
#